data_AF-A0A2E2QX39-F1
#
_entry.id   AF-A0A2E2QX39-F1
#
_cell.length_a   1.000
_cell.length_b   1.000
_cell.length_c   1.000
_cell.angle_alpha   90.00
_cell.angle_beta   90.00
_cell.angle_gamma   90.00
#
_symmetry.space_group_name_H-M   'P 1'
#
loop_
_entity.id
_entity.type
_entity.pdbx_description
1 polymer ?
#
loop_
_entity_poly.entity_id
_entity_poly.type
_entity_poly.pdbx_seq_one_letter_code
_entity_poly.pdbx_strand_id
1 'polypeptide(L)'
;MNIYNYSTFEISNLEQINSLKKTFKNEKINVIHSFKSLIWQGPFYVKEINKKIDFTKINYIVETNNNLGLIISLIDMGIKKISISNSLDKNVEDKILSIAKKKDVEIYFTKKFKKKKLNFTYKGTQ
;
A
#
# COMPACT_ATOMS: atom_id res chain seq x y z
N MET A 1 -2.32 4.51 12.92
CA MET A 1 -3.42 3.57 12.61
C MET A 1 -2.82 2.27 12.09
N ASN A 2 -3.36 1.09 12.42
CA ASN A 2 -2.82 -0.18 11.93
C ASN A 2 -3.49 -0.58 10.61
N ILE A 3 -2.72 -1.00 9.59
CA ILE A 3 -3.27 -1.45 8.30
C ILE A 3 -4.24 -2.63 8.51
N TYR A 4 -4.06 -3.44 9.56
CA TYR A 4 -4.91 -4.61 9.80
C TYR A 4 -6.34 -4.30 10.28
N ASN A 5 -6.71 -3.03 10.46
CA ASN A 5 -8.05 -2.65 10.91
C ASN A 5 -9.12 -2.68 9.81
N TYR A 6 -8.72 -2.74 8.54
CA TYR A 6 -9.65 -2.73 7.40
C TYR A 6 -9.33 -3.89 6.45
N SER A 7 -10.37 -4.39 5.78
CA SER A 7 -10.21 -5.32 4.66
C SER A 7 -9.23 -4.74 3.65
N THR A 8 -8.20 -5.51 3.32
CA THR A 8 -7.03 -5.03 2.57
C THR A 8 -6.89 -5.83 1.28
N PHE A 9 -6.83 -5.12 0.16
CA PHE A 9 -6.76 -5.71 -1.18
C PHE A 9 -5.51 -5.23 -1.90
N GLU A 10 -4.78 -6.13 -2.54
CA GLU A 10 -3.70 -5.74 -3.46
C GLU A 10 -4.31 -5.29 -4.79
N ILE A 11 -3.78 -4.19 -5.34
CA ILE A 11 -4.19 -3.65 -6.63
C ILE A 11 -2.98 -3.30 -7.48
N SER A 12 -3.21 -3.23 -8.79
CA SER A 12 -2.24 -2.77 -9.77
C SER A 12 -2.75 -1.60 -10.61
N ASN A 13 -4.05 -1.29 -10.61
CA ASN A 13 -4.61 -0.23 -11.45
C ASN A 13 -5.89 0.38 -10.87
N LEU A 14 -6.34 1.48 -11.50
CA LEU A 14 -7.52 2.23 -11.09
C LEU A 14 -8.84 1.46 -11.31
N GLU A 15 -8.91 0.59 -12.31
CA GLU A 15 -10.13 -0.20 -12.59
C GLU A 15 -10.46 -1.15 -11.45
N GLN A 16 -9.44 -1.83 -10.91
CA GLN A 16 -9.58 -2.69 -9.73
C GLN A 16 -10.08 -1.91 -8.52
N ILE A 17 -9.54 -0.69 -8.31
CA ILE A 17 -10.00 0.20 -7.25
C ILE A 17 -11.49 0.54 -7.43
N ASN A 18 -11.91 0.86 -8.65
CA ASN A 18 -13.31 1.18 -8.94
C ASN A 18 -14.25 -0.01 -8.74
N SER A 19 -13.81 -1.22 -9.11
CA SER A 19 -14.56 -2.45 -8.84
C SER A 19 -14.71 -2.69 -7.34
N LEU A 20 -13.65 -2.52 -6.56
CA LEU A 20 -13.71 -2.64 -5.09
C LEU A 20 -14.64 -1.59 -4.46
N LYS A 21 -14.64 -0.34 -4.93
CA LYS A 21 -15.60 0.69 -4.48
C LYS A 21 -17.06 0.25 -4.68
N LYS A 22 -17.35 -0.46 -5.77
CA LYS A 22 -18.70 -0.95 -6.08
C LYS A 22 -19.09 -2.15 -5.23
N THR A 23 -18.13 -3.00 -4.87
CA THR A 23 -18.38 -4.17 -4.00
C THR A 23 -18.51 -3.75 -2.53
N PHE A 24 -17.66 -2.86 -2.05
CA PHE A 24 -17.57 -2.41 -0.65
C PHE A 24 -18.13 -1.00 -0.47
N LYS A 25 -19.34 -0.71 -0.97
CA LYS A 25 -19.89 0.66 -1.04
C LYS A 25 -19.99 1.40 0.30
N ASN A 26 -20.24 0.65 1.37
CA ASN A 26 -20.53 1.15 2.72
C ASN A 26 -19.39 0.89 3.71
N GLU A 27 -18.28 0.33 3.24
CA GLU A 27 -17.14 -0.03 4.08
C GLU A 27 -15.91 0.73 3.65
N LYS A 28 -15.13 1.20 4.63
CA LYS A 28 -13.81 1.73 4.35
C LYS A 28 -12.85 0.56 4.17
N ILE A 29 -12.14 0.54 3.04
CA ILE A 29 -11.18 -0.53 2.72
C ILE A 29 -9.78 0.04 2.56
N ASN A 30 -8.79 -0.82 2.73
CA ASN A 30 -7.43 -0.55 2.31
C ASN A 30 -7.19 -1.14 0.92
N VAL A 31 -6.48 -0.38 0.09
CA VAL A 31 -5.93 -0.91 -1.16
C VAL A 31 -4.43 -0.69 -1.15
N ILE A 32 -3.68 -1.75 -1.40
CA ILE A 32 -2.21 -1.73 -1.43
C ILE A 32 -1.78 -1.78 -2.89
N HIS A 33 -1.12 -0.72 -3.35
CA HIS A 33 -0.40 -0.73 -4.61
C HIS A 33 0.95 -1.38 -4.36
N SER A 34 1.11 -2.64 -4.80
CA SER A 34 2.27 -3.43 -4.43
C SER A 34 3.57 -2.90 -5.04
N PHE A 35 4.69 -3.19 -4.37
CA PHE A 35 6.01 -2.74 -4.81
C PHE A 35 6.31 -3.19 -6.26
N LYS A 36 5.89 -4.40 -6.64
CA LYS A 36 6.10 -4.92 -8.00
C LYS A 36 5.39 -4.07 -9.05
N SER A 37 4.12 -3.75 -8.82
CA SER A 37 3.33 -2.91 -9.72
C SER A 37 3.89 -1.48 -9.78
N LEU A 38 4.29 -0.92 -8.63
CA LEU A 38 4.93 0.39 -8.54
C LEU A 38 6.22 0.47 -9.36
N ILE A 39 7.10 -0.53 -9.27
CA ILE A 39 8.35 -0.56 -10.04
C ILE A 39 8.09 -0.67 -11.54
N TRP A 40 7.12 -1.49 -11.95
CA TRP A 40 6.81 -1.68 -13.36
C TRP A 40 6.15 -0.45 -13.99
N GLN A 41 5.25 0.22 -13.28
CA GLN A 41 4.47 1.35 -13.79
C GLN A 41 5.13 2.71 -13.53
N GLY A 42 6.01 2.76 -12.55
CA GLY A 42 6.69 3.96 -12.10
C GLY A 42 5.89 4.79 -11.09
N PRO A 43 6.57 5.65 -10.31
CA PRO A 43 5.97 6.45 -9.24
C PRO A 43 5.00 7.52 -9.77
N PHE A 44 5.20 8.01 -10.99
CA PHE A 44 4.30 9.00 -11.60
C PHE A 44 2.91 8.42 -11.85
N TYR A 45 2.81 7.18 -12.33
CA TYR A 45 1.52 6.51 -12.53
C TYR A 45 0.73 6.40 -11.22
N VAL A 46 1.41 5.99 -10.16
CA VAL A 46 0.84 5.88 -8.80
C VAL A 46 0.39 7.23 -8.24
N LYS A 47 1.15 8.30 -8.52
CA LYS A 47 0.73 9.68 -8.21
C LYS A 47 -0.58 10.05 -8.89
N GLU A 48 -0.75 9.72 -10.18
CA GLU A 48 -1.98 9.99 -10.91
C GLU A 48 -3.17 9.19 -10.39
N ILE A 49 -2.95 7.96 -9.91
CA ILE A 49 -3.98 7.20 -9.18
C ILE A 49 -4.33 7.90 -7.87
N ASN A 50 -3.34 8.26 -7.06
CA ASN A 50 -3.53 8.90 -5.75
C ASN A 50 -4.39 10.17 -5.83
N LYS A 51 -4.26 10.96 -6.90
CA LYS A 51 -5.10 12.15 -7.15
C LYS A 51 -6.57 11.84 -7.41
N LYS A 52 -6.89 10.65 -7.91
CA LYS A 52 -8.25 10.23 -8.32
C LYS A 52 -8.99 9.45 -7.23
N ILE A 53 -8.37 9.24 -6.08
CA ILE A 53 -8.93 8.44 -5.00
C ILE A 53 -9.75 9.30 -4.03
N ASP A 54 -10.91 8.78 -3.67
CA ASP A 54 -11.71 9.27 -2.57
C ASP A 54 -11.22 8.61 -1.27
N PHE A 55 -10.45 9.37 -0.48
CA PHE A 55 -9.83 8.90 0.75
C PHE A 55 -10.81 8.68 1.91
N THR A 56 -12.07 9.11 1.77
CA THR A 56 -13.12 8.84 2.78
C THR A 56 -13.46 7.35 2.82
N LYS A 57 -13.51 6.71 1.64
CA LYS A 57 -13.83 5.29 1.46
C LYS A 57 -12.61 4.40 1.28
N ILE A 58 -11.50 4.94 0.80
CA ILE A 58 -10.31 4.14 0.47
C ILE A 58 -9.06 4.67 1.16
N ASN A 59 -8.37 3.79 1.88
CA ASN A 59 -6.98 4.01 2.25
C ASN A 59 -6.08 3.47 1.13
N TYR A 60 -5.64 4.36 0.24
CA TYR A 60 -4.68 4.01 -0.81
C TYR A 60 -3.27 4.01 -0.23
N ILE A 61 -2.63 2.85 -0.19
CA ILE A 61 -1.33 2.66 0.44
C ILE A 61 -0.35 2.17 -0.62
N VAL A 62 0.78 2.86 -0.77
CA VAL A 62 1.81 2.48 -1.75
C VAL A 62 2.93 1.72 -1.04
N GLU A 63 3.22 0.50 -1.47
CA GLU A 63 4.29 -0.32 -0.89
C GLU A 63 5.65 -0.04 -1.55
N THR A 64 6.67 0.26 -0.75
CA THR A 64 8.00 0.64 -1.22
C THR A 64 9.11 -0.35 -0.88
N ASN A 65 8.79 -1.41 -0.13
CA ASN A 65 9.80 -2.20 0.61
C ASN A 65 10.73 -1.24 1.40
N ASN A 66 12.04 -1.47 1.39
CA ASN A 66 13.06 -0.62 2.00
C ASN A 66 13.76 0.35 1.01
N ASN A 67 13.16 0.64 -0.15
CA ASN A 67 13.77 1.52 -1.14
C ASN A 67 13.66 2.99 -0.70
N LEU A 68 14.74 3.54 -0.12
CA LEU A 68 14.78 4.90 0.42
C LEU A 68 14.52 6.00 -0.61
N GLY A 69 15.13 5.88 -1.80
CA GLY A 69 14.95 6.85 -2.87
C GLY A 69 13.49 6.92 -3.33
N LEU A 70 12.84 5.76 -3.40
CA LEU A 70 11.42 5.67 -3.76
C LEU A 70 10.51 6.22 -2.65
N ILE A 71 10.81 5.92 -1.37
CA ILE A 71 10.06 6.46 -0.24
C ILE A 71 10.07 7.99 -0.26
N ILE A 72 11.25 8.60 -0.36
CA ILE A 72 11.40 10.06 -0.40
C ILE A 72 10.69 10.64 -1.62
N SER A 73 10.89 10.04 -2.80
CA SER A 73 10.25 10.50 -4.03
C SER A 73 8.72 10.49 -3.93
N LEU A 74 8.12 9.45 -3.35
CA LEU A 74 6.67 9.37 -3.19
C LEU A 74 6.14 10.38 -2.16
N ILE A 75 6.88 10.63 -1.08
CA ILE A 75 6.57 11.70 -0.12
C ILE A 75 6.54 13.06 -0.85
N ASP A 76 7.57 13.38 -1.63
CA ASP A 76 7.65 14.64 -2.37
C ASP A 76 6.60 14.75 -3.48
N MET A 77 6.17 13.62 -4.04
CA MET A 77 5.07 13.56 -5.02
C MET A 77 3.67 13.73 -4.40
N GLY A 78 3.56 13.78 -3.08
CA GLY A 78 2.30 13.99 -2.36
C GLY A 78 1.47 12.72 -2.15
N ILE A 79 2.10 11.54 -2.17
CA ILE A 79 1.45 10.30 -1.75
C ILE A 79 1.14 10.38 -0.26
N LYS A 80 -0.11 10.10 0.11
CA LYS A 80 -0.59 10.31 1.48
C LYS A 80 -0.26 9.17 2.44
N LYS A 81 -0.08 7.95 1.93
CA LYS A 81 0.05 6.73 2.72
C LYS A 81 1.07 5.79 2.06
N ILE A 82 2.14 5.47 2.77
CA ILE A 82 3.24 4.63 2.27
C ILE A 82 3.46 3.47 3.24
N SER A 83 3.67 2.28 2.69
CA SER A 83 4.01 1.07 3.44
C SER A 83 5.44 0.64 3.16
N ILE A 84 6.20 0.41 4.23
CA ILE A 84 7.59 -0.07 4.24
C ILE A 84 7.57 -1.48 4.82
N SER A 85 7.80 -2.49 3.97
CA SER A 85 7.56 -3.91 4.31
C SER A 85 8.78 -4.68 4.86
N ASN A 86 9.92 -3.98 5.03
CA ASN A 86 11.15 -4.53 5.60
C ASN A 86 11.66 -3.61 6.73
N SER A 87 12.41 -4.18 7.67
CA SER A 87 13.08 -3.42 8.73
C SER A 87 14.10 -2.44 8.15
N LEU A 88 14.01 -1.18 8.56
CA LEU A 88 15.04 -0.17 8.35
C LEU A 88 15.91 -0.06 9.60
N ASP A 89 17.10 0.50 9.45
CA ASP A 89 17.87 0.98 10.60
C ASP A 89 17.06 2.06 11.33
N LYS A 90 17.11 2.05 12.67
CA LYS A 90 16.32 2.97 13.50
C LYS A 90 16.60 4.43 13.17
N ASN A 91 17.86 4.80 12.89
CA ASN A 91 18.19 6.18 12.55
C ASN A 91 17.60 6.59 11.19
N VAL A 92 17.49 5.64 10.27
CA VAL A 92 16.86 5.88 8.95
C VAL A 92 15.35 5.99 9.10
N GLU A 93 14.75 5.10 9.90
CA GLU A 93 13.33 5.12 10.25
C GLU A 93 12.91 6.48 10.83
N ASP A 94 13.63 6.95 11.86
CA ASP A 94 13.35 8.22 12.53
C ASP A 94 13.44 9.42 11.56
N LYS A 95 14.40 9.40 10.63
CA LYS A 95 14.53 10.43 9.59
C LYS A 95 13.36 10.42 8.61
N ILE A 96 12.95 9.25 8.13
CA ILE A 96 11.80 9.12 7.22
C ILE A 96 10.53 9.60 7.91
N LEU A 97 10.29 9.17 9.15
CA LEU A 97 9.12 9.61 9.92
C LEU A 97 9.12 11.12 10.15
N SER A 98 10.28 11.73 10.42
CA SER A 98 10.43 13.18 10.55
C SER A 98 10.06 13.92 9.26
N ILE A 99 10.53 13.43 8.10
CA ILE A 99 10.21 14.01 6.78
C ILE A 99 8.72 13.84 6.48
N ALA A 100 8.18 12.63 6.67
CA ALA A 100 6.79 12.30 6.41
C ALA A 100 5.83 13.14 7.26
N LYS A 101 6.16 13.36 8.55
CA LYS A 101 5.39 14.23 9.45
C LYS A 101 5.31 15.66 8.94
N LYS A 102 6.41 16.22 8.42
CA LYS A 102 6.43 17.57 7.84
C LYS A 102 5.60 17.70 6.56
N LYS A 103 5.40 16.58 5.85
CA LYS A 103 4.71 16.51 4.56
C LYS A 103 3.28 15.95 4.66
N ASP A 104 2.79 15.70 5.87
CA ASP A 104 1.48 15.09 6.11
C ASP A 104 1.31 13.77 5.33
N VAL A 105 2.28 12.87 5.54
CA VAL A 105 2.29 11.52 4.97
C VAL A 105 2.28 10.50 6.11
N GLU A 106 1.36 9.55 6.04
CA GLU A 106 1.29 8.41 6.96
C GLU A 106 2.23 7.30 6.48
N ILE A 107 3.16 6.89 7.34
CA ILE A 107 4.06 5.76 7.11
C ILE A 107 3.57 4.56 7.92
N TYR A 108 3.50 3.41 7.27
CA TYR A 108 3.20 2.14 7.91
C TYR A 108 4.40 1.20 7.76
N PHE A 109 4.86 0.63 8.86
CA PHE A 109 5.83 -0.46 8.83
C PHE A 109 5.06 -1.77 8.81
N THR A 110 4.99 -2.40 7.63
CA THR A 110 4.33 -3.69 7.49
C THR A 110 5.34 -4.80 7.75
N LYS A 111 4.94 -5.79 8.55
CA LYS A 111 5.69 -7.04 8.64
C LYS A 111 5.30 -7.88 7.43
N LYS A 112 6.25 -8.57 6.80
CA LYS A 112 5.95 -9.57 5.76
C LYS A 112 4.81 -10.46 6.25
N PHE A 113 3.71 -10.48 5.51
CA PHE A 113 2.63 -11.42 5.75
C PHE A 113 3.22 -12.84 5.66
N LYS A 114 3.12 -13.63 6.75
CA LYS A 114 3.46 -15.05 6.67
C LYS A 114 2.48 -15.68 5.67
N LYS A 115 2.97 -16.07 4.50
CA LYS A 115 2.19 -16.87 3.54
C LYS A 115 1.88 -18.21 4.21
N LYS A 116 0.68 -18.38 4.73
CA LYS A 116 0.19 -19.69 5.16
C LYS A 116 -0.17 -20.45 3.88
N LYS A 117 0.59 -21.50 3.55
CA LYS A 117 0.20 -22.43 2.48
C LYS A 117 -1.12 -23.07 2.90
N LEU A 118 -2.18 -22.81 2.13
CA LEU A 118 -3.40 -23.61 2.21
C LEU A 118 -3.13 -24.86 1.37
N ASN A 119 -2.99 -26.01 2.04
CA ASN A 119 -2.95 -27.29 1.34
C ASN A 119 -4.39 -27.61 0.95
N PHE A 120 -4.73 -27.43 -0.32
CA PHE A 120 -5.97 -27.95 -0.86
C PHE A 120 -5.76 -29.43 -1.13
N THR A 121 -6.34 -30.30 -0.29
CA THR A 121 -6.47 -31.72 -0.60
C THR A 121 -7.52 -31.87 -1.69
N TYR A 122 -7.07 -32.06 -2.93
CA TYR A 122 -7.95 -32.48 -4.02
C TYR A 122 -8.36 -33.93 -3.76
N LYS A 123 -9.58 -34.16 -3.26
CA LYS A 123 -10.20 -35.49 -3.35
C LYS A 123 -10.70 -35.63 -4.77
N GLY A 124 -9.84 -36.14 -5.66
CA GLY A 124 -10.28 -36.63 -6.96
C GLY A 124 -11.23 -37.79 -6.74
N THR A 125 -12.48 -37.65 -7.12
CA THR A 125 -13.38 -38.78 -7.37
C THR A 125 -12.92 -39.41 -8.68
N GLN A 126 -12.42 -40.64 -8.60
CA GLN A 126 -12.29 -41.54 -9.77
C GLN A 126 -13.67 -41.95 -10.27
#